data_AF-A0A5M8QBH5-F1
#
_entry.id   AF-A0A5M8QBH5-F1
#
_cell.length_a   1.000
_cell.length_b   1.000
_cell.length_c   1.000
_cell.angle_alpha   90.00
_cell.angle_beta   90.00
_cell.angle_gamma   90.00
#
_symmetry.space_group_name_H-M   'P 1'
#
loop_
_entity.id
_entity.type
_entity.pdbx_description
1 polymer ?
#
loop_
_entity_poly.entity_id
_entity_poly.type
_entity_poly.pdbx_seq_one_letter_code
_entity_poly.pdbx_strand_id
1 'polypeptide(L)'
;MHPARKRNRLLGFDYSHDALYFVTSCVKEMACVFGEVVHEEMHLTTYGQIATRNWFWLLERYPYVVSHAFVVMPNHMHAILEINREGLGEEGNTLGPVGEGKQQQCVGTDRDLSVLGGKVPKIKSISQIMGAYKTITSKQIRLAGLTDFAWHRSFHDHIIRSASSFQRIKDYIENNPARWQEDTFRR
;
A
#
# COMPACT_ATOMS: atom_id res chain seq x y z
N MET A 1 32.09 11.49 -6.59
CA MET A 1 31.35 12.17 -5.50
C MET A 1 29.89 11.74 -5.62
N HIS A 2 29.43 10.75 -4.85
CA HIS A 2 28.01 10.35 -4.90
C HIS A 2 27.17 11.40 -4.16
N PRO A 3 26.05 11.88 -4.74
CA PRO A 3 25.18 12.79 -4.02
C PRO A 3 24.70 12.12 -2.73
N ALA A 4 24.90 12.80 -1.60
CA ALA A 4 24.43 12.34 -0.31
C ALA A 4 22.91 12.15 -0.37
N ARG A 5 22.47 10.89 -0.24
CA ARG A 5 21.06 10.52 -0.30
C ARG A 5 20.28 11.27 0.78
N LYS A 6 19.37 12.15 0.36
CA LYS A 6 18.42 12.83 1.26
C LYS A 6 17.64 11.76 2.05
N ARG A 7 17.56 11.88 3.38
CA ARG A 7 16.71 11.00 4.18
C ARG A 7 15.26 11.25 3.77
N ASN A 8 14.59 10.22 3.23
CA ASN A 8 13.18 10.32 2.82
C ASN A 8 12.23 10.58 4.00
N ARG A 9 12.66 10.22 5.22
CA ARG A 9 11.82 10.27 6.42
C ARG A 9 12.17 11.45 7.29
N LEU A 10 11.13 12.16 7.73
CA LEU A 10 11.22 13.10 8.83
C LEU A 10 11.66 12.36 10.11
N LEU A 11 12.77 12.80 10.68
CA LEU A 11 13.32 12.23 11.91
C LEU A 11 12.38 12.55 13.08
N GLY A 12 12.04 11.55 13.89
CA GLY A 12 11.21 11.72 15.10
C GLY A 12 9.69 11.70 14.87
N PHE A 13 9.22 11.50 13.65
CA PHE A 13 7.78 11.35 13.39
C PHE A 13 7.35 9.89 13.58
N ASP A 14 6.28 9.68 14.35
CA ASP A 14 5.63 8.39 14.47
C ASP A 14 4.68 8.17 13.28
N TYR A 15 5.13 7.39 12.31
CA TYR A 15 4.37 7.05 11.09
C TYR A 15 3.18 6.11 11.34
N SER A 16 2.78 5.94 12.60
CA SER A 16 1.52 5.31 12.98
C SER A 16 0.46 6.31 13.45
N HIS A 17 0.76 7.62 13.55
CA HIS A 17 -0.21 8.67 13.88
C HIS A 17 -1.14 8.99 12.72
N ASP A 18 -2.31 9.56 13.07
CA ASP A 18 -3.33 9.99 12.12
C ASP A 18 -2.78 11.07 11.19
N ALA A 19 -2.54 10.68 9.94
CA ALA A 19 -1.96 11.53 8.93
C ALA A 19 -2.25 10.99 7.54
N LEU A 20 -2.23 11.90 6.57
CA LEU A 20 -2.28 11.58 5.16
C LEU A 20 -0.85 11.37 4.63
N TYR A 21 -0.64 10.27 3.92
CA TYR A 21 0.63 9.89 3.32
C TYR A 21 0.45 9.74 1.82
N PHE A 22 1.20 10.53 1.05
CA PHE A 22 1.45 10.22 -0.36
C PHE A 22 2.55 9.17 -0.46
N VAL A 23 2.29 8.07 -1.16
CA VAL A 23 3.26 6.99 -1.34
C VAL A 23 3.45 6.64 -2.82
N THR A 24 4.67 6.24 -3.16
CA THR A 24 5.03 5.73 -4.50
C THR A 24 5.85 4.46 -4.37
N SER A 25 5.43 3.37 -5.01
CA SER A 25 6.23 2.14 -5.13
C SER A 25 6.51 1.82 -6.58
N CYS A 26 7.79 1.79 -6.94
CA CYS A 26 8.24 1.51 -8.31
C CYS A 26 8.66 0.05 -8.48
N VAL A 27 8.43 -0.50 -9.67
CA VAL A 27 9.00 -1.77 -10.12
C VAL A 27 10.51 -1.60 -10.27
N LYS A 28 11.26 -2.67 -10.03
CA LYS A 28 12.73 -2.66 -10.17
C LYS A 28 13.09 -2.27 -11.61
N GLU A 29 14.13 -1.45 -11.77
CA GLU A 29 14.57 -0.88 -13.04
C GLU A 29 13.47 -0.13 -13.84
N MET A 30 12.37 0.28 -13.17
CA MET A 30 11.24 0.96 -13.83
C MET A 30 10.61 0.14 -14.98
N ALA A 31 10.67 -1.19 -14.90
CA ALA A 31 10.09 -2.07 -15.91
C ALA A 31 8.56 -1.91 -16.00
N CYS A 32 8.05 -1.70 -17.22
CA CYS A 32 6.62 -1.52 -17.52
C CYS A 32 5.84 -2.85 -17.53
N VAL A 33 5.79 -3.53 -16.38
CA VAL A 33 5.16 -4.85 -16.26
C VAL A 33 3.67 -4.79 -15.93
N PHE A 34 3.19 -3.68 -15.37
CA PHE A 34 1.80 -3.53 -14.96
C PHE A 34 0.86 -3.17 -16.11
N GLY A 35 1.38 -2.72 -17.25
CA GLY A 35 0.57 -2.34 -18.40
C GLY A 35 1.23 -1.27 -19.23
N GLU A 36 0.41 -0.61 -20.01
CA GLU A 36 0.78 0.52 -20.87
C GLU A 36 -0.29 1.60 -20.80
N VAL A 37 0.06 2.82 -21.20
CA VAL A 37 -0.90 3.91 -21.32
C VAL A 37 -1.16 4.15 -22.80
N VAL A 38 -2.42 3.99 -23.22
CA VAL A 38 -2.89 4.19 -24.59
C VAL A 38 -4.00 5.23 -24.56
N HIS A 39 -3.89 6.27 -25.39
CA HIS A 39 -4.86 7.39 -25.41
C HIS A 39 -5.19 7.93 -24.01
N GLU A 40 -4.16 8.22 -23.21
CA GLU A 40 -4.31 8.78 -21.86
C GLU A 40 -4.97 7.84 -20.83
N GLU A 41 -5.25 6.59 -21.19
CA GLU A 41 -5.85 5.60 -20.31
C GLU A 41 -4.87 4.48 -19.96
N MET A 42 -4.93 4.03 -18.71
CA MET A 42 -4.09 2.93 -18.23
C MET A 42 -4.69 1.57 -18.62
N HIS A 43 -3.99 0.83 -19.48
CA HIS A 43 -4.33 -0.53 -19.88
C HIS A 43 -3.53 -1.53 -19.06
N LEU A 44 -4.19 -2.15 -18.07
CA LEU A 44 -3.52 -3.07 -17.14
C LEU A 44 -3.29 -4.45 -17.78
N THR A 45 -2.08 -4.98 -17.61
CA THR A 45 -1.80 -6.41 -17.78
C THR A 45 -2.39 -7.21 -16.61
N THR A 46 -2.33 -8.55 -16.69
CA THR A 46 -2.62 -9.43 -15.55
C THR A 46 -1.82 -9.04 -14.30
N TYR A 47 -0.59 -8.57 -14.43
CA TYR A 47 0.23 -8.15 -13.29
C TYR A 47 -0.24 -6.83 -12.69
N GLY A 48 -0.67 -5.87 -13.53
CA GLY A 48 -1.30 -4.63 -13.08
C GLY A 48 -2.64 -4.87 -12.37
N GLN A 49 -3.43 -5.83 -12.85
CA GLN A 49 -4.66 -6.27 -12.20
C GLN A 49 -4.39 -6.90 -10.83
N ILE A 50 -3.34 -7.73 -10.71
CA ILE A 50 -2.89 -8.28 -9.42
C ILE A 50 -2.49 -7.16 -8.45
N ALA A 51 -1.72 -6.18 -8.92
CA ALA A 51 -1.31 -5.03 -8.12
C ALA A 51 -2.51 -4.21 -7.63
N THR A 52 -3.52 -4.01 -8.48
CA THR A 52 -4.78 -3.32 -8.16
C THR A 52 -5.60 -4.11 -7.14
N ARG A 53 -5.84 -5.39 -7.40
CA ARG A 53 -6.63 -6.25 -6.50
C ARG A 53 -6.01 -6.34 -5.11
N ASN A 54 -4.69 -6.49 -5.03
CA ASN A 54 -4.00 -6.57 -3.74
C ASN A 54 -4.01 -5.25 -2.96
N TRP A 55 -4.22 -4.13 -3.64
CA TRP A 55 -4.43 -2.85 -2.96
C TRP A 55 -5.77 -2.85 -2.23
N PHE A 56 -6.87 -3.23 -2.91
CA PHE A 56 -8.18 -3.30 -2.26
C PHE A 56 -8.24 -4.36 -1.16
N TRP A 57 -7.64 -5.54 -1.37
CA TRP A 57 -7.48 -6.55 -0.32
C TRP A 57 -6.73 -6.00 0.92
N LEU A 58 -5.75 -5.12 0.71
CA LEU A 58 -5.02 -4.46 1.81
C LEU A 58 -5.96 -3.59 2.64
N LEU A 59 -6.82 -2.80 1.99
CA LEU A 59 -7.78 -1.90 2.65
C LEU A 59 -8.83 -2.69 3.43
N GLU A 60 -9.33 -3.79 2.88
CA GLU A 60 -10.21 -4.72 3.59
C GLU A 60 -9.53 -5.33 4.82
N ARG A 61 -8.23 -5.64 4.71
CA ARG A 61 -7.46 -6.25 5.81
C ARG A 61 -7.14 -5.27 6.94
N TYR A 62 -7.03 -3.98 6.63
CA TYR A 62 -6.70 -2.92 7.60
C TYR A 62 -7.79 -1.83 7.56
N PRO A 63 -8.93 -2.01 8.26
CA PRO A 63 -10.05 -1.06 8.23
C PRO A 63 -9.72 0.36 8.69
N TYR A 64 -8.65 0.53 9.48
CA TYR A 64 -8.11 1.83 9.88
C TYR A 64 -7.26 2.50 8.80
N VAL A 65 -7.14 1.92 7.60
CA VAL A 65 -6.43 2.50 6.47
C VAL A 65 -7.44 2.95 5.42
N VAL A 66 -7.52 4.25 5.19
CA VAL A 66 -8.42 4.83 4.19
C VAL A 66 -7.60 5.23 2.95
N SER A 67 -8.03 4.79 1.78
CA SER A 67 -7.43 5.18 0.50
C SER A 67 -8.20 6.33 -0.10
N HIS A 68 -7.55 7.48 -0.26
CA HIS A 68 -8.17 8.69 -0.83
C HIS A 68 -7.95 8.83 -2.34
N ALA A 69 -6.86 8.25 -2.84
CA ALA A 69 -6.52 8.20 -4.25
C ALA A 69 -5.56 7.03 -4.48
N PHE A 70 -5.67 6.33 -5.61
CA PHE A 70 -4.79 5.23 -5.97
C PHE A 70 -4.75 5.07 -7.49
N VAL A 71 -3.56 4.86 -8.04
CA VAL A 71 -3.37 4.51 -9.45
C VAL A 71 -2.22 3.52 -9.60
N VAL A 72 -2.41 2.54 -10.48
CA VAL A 72 -1.32 1.69 -10.99
C VAL A 72 -0.94 2.23 -12.35
N MET A 73 0.34 2.55 -12.52
CA MET A 73 0.95 2.99 -13.78
C MET A 73 1.79 1.85 -14.35
N PRO A 74 2.30 1.95 -15.60
CA PRO A 74 3.04 0.86 -16.24
C PRO A 74 4.14 0.23 -15.38
N ASN A 75 4.87 1.05 -14.64
CA ASN A 75 6.05 0.63 -13.88
C ASN A 75 6.04 1.04 -12.39
N HIS A 76 4.97 1.63 -11.89
CA HIS A 76 4.87 2.06 -10.50
C HIS A 76 3.41 2.19 -10.07
N MET A 77 3.19 2.52 -8.80
CA MET A 77 1.89 2.90 -8.26
C MET A 77 2.04 4.17 -7.44
N HIS A 78 0.96 4.96 -7.38
CA HIS A 78 0.80 6.08 -6.46
C HIS A 78 -0.43 5.90 -5.58
N ALA A 79 -0.37 6.39 -4.35
CA ALA A 79 -1.55 6.44 -3.49
C ALA A 79 -1.50 7.59 -2.48
N ILE A 80 -2.68 8.05 -2.06
CA ILE A 80 -2.87 8.79 -0.81
C ILE A 80 -3.56 7.87 0.17
N LEU A 81 -2.90 7.62 1.30
CA LEU A 81 -3.38 6.80 2.39
C LEU A 81 -3.55 7.63 3.65
N GLU A 82 -4.62 7.39 4.39
CA GLU A 82 -4.79 7.86 5.77
C GLU A 82 -4.71 6.66 6.71
N ILE A 83 -4.00 6.82 7.81
CA ILE A 83 -4.16 5.93 8.97
C ILE A 83 -5.15 6.65 9.88
N ASN A 84 -6.34 6.09 10.09
CA ASN A 84 -7.40 6.65 10.92
C ASN A 84 -7.70 5.68 12.07
N ARG A 85 -7.20 6.01 13.27
CA ARG A 85 -7.35 5.15 14.46
C ARG A 85 -8.76 5.17 15.04
N GLU A 86 -9.49 6.27 14.86
CA GLU A 86 -10.83 6.45 15.43
C GLU A 86 -11.89 5.55 14.77
N GLY A 87 -11.66 5.17 13.51
CA GLY A 87 -12.52 4.22 12.77
C GLY A 87 -12.55 2.79 13.33
N LEU A 88 -11.79 2.48 14.39
CA LEU A 88 -11.77 1.13 14.98
C LEU A 88 -12.81 0.87 16.07
N GLY A 89 -13.49 1.90 16.61
CA GLY A 89 -14.63 1.77 17.51
C GLY A 89 -14.38 1.00 18.83
N GLU A 90 -14.97 1.49 19.93
CA GLU A 90 -15.00 0.82 21.24
C GLU A 90 -15.95 -0.41 21.29
N GLU A 91 -16.05 -1.22 20.24
CA GLU A 91 -16.97 -2.38 20.19
C GLU A 91 -16.34 -3.68 20.71
N GLY A 92 -15.69 -3.63 21.87
CA GLY A 92 -14.97 -4.77 22.46
C GLY A 92 -15.45 -5.24 23.82
N ASN A 93 -16.48 -4.62 24.42
CA ASN A 93 -16.83 -4.88 25.83
C ASN A 93 -18.30 -5.25 26.08
N THR A 94 -18.84 -6.18 25.29
CA THR A 94 -20.03 -6.95 25.70
C THR A 94 -19.71 -8.44 25.73
N LEU A 95 -19.56 -8.93 26.96
CA LEU A 95 -19.46 -10.33 27.33
C LEU A 95 -20.66 -11.13 26.79
N GLY A 96 -20.40 -12.14 25.96
CA GLY A 96 -21.31 -13.25 25.68
C GLY A 96 -20.63 -14.56 26.08
N PRO A 97 -21.35 -15.55 26.61
CA PRO A 97 -20.75 -16.72 27.26
C PRO A 97 -20.11 -17.69 26.25
N VAL A 98 -19.13 -18.41 26.79
CA VAL A 98 -18.22 -19.36 26.15
C VAL A 98 -18.97 -20.55 25.53
N GLY A 99 -18.64 -20.87 24.27
CA GLY A 99 -18.96 -22.14 23.63
C GLY A 99 -17.67 -22.82 23.14
N GLU A 100 -17.38 -24.01 23.67
CA GLU A 100 -16.23 -24.85 23.36
C GLU A 100 -16.32 -25.44 21.94
N GLY A 101 -15.19 -25.52 21.19
CA GLY A 101 -15.18 -26.21 19.91
C GLY A 101 -13.88 -26.20 19.09
N LYS A 102 -13.05 -27.22 19.34
CA LYS A 102 -12.13 -27.98 18.46
C LYS A 102 -11.07 -27.26 17.57
N GLN A 103 -9.83 -27.70 17.79
CA GLN A 103 -8.59 -27.38 17.07
C GLN A 103 -8.52 -28.05 15.70
N GLN A 104 -8.03 -27.32 14.68
CA GLN A 104 -7.33 -27.94 13.55
C GLN A 104 -6.22 -27.01 13.02
N GLN A 105 -5.03 -27.58 12.85
CA GLN A 105 -3.73 -26.95 12.67
C GLN A 105 -3.37 -26.80 11.19
N CYS A 106 -2.80 -25.67 10.77
CA CYS A 106 -2.11 -25.51 9.49
C CYS A 106 -0.85 -24.64 9.68
N VAL A 107 0.27 -25.11 9.13
CA VAL A 107 1.64 -24.60 9.33
C VAL A 107 1.98 -23.49 8.33
N GLY A 108 2.54 -22.36 8.80
CA GLY A 108 3.10 -21.30 7.97
C GLY A 108 3.63 -20.12 8.78
N THR A 109 4.96 -19.98 8.81
CA THR A 109 5.81 -19.05 9.59
C THR A 109 5.17 -17.77 10.15
N ASP A 110 5.13 -17.72 11.47
CA ASP A 110 4.84 -16.58 12.34
C ASP A 110 5.56 -15.29 11.93
N ARG A 111 4.80 -14.22 11.69
CA ARG A 111 4.76 -13.04 12.59
C ARG A 111 3.39 -12.36 12.48
N ASP A 112 2.69 -12.32 13.61
CA ASP A 112 1.36 -11.75 13.86
C ASP A 112 0.15 -12.54 13.34
N LEU A 113 -0.03 -13.74 13.91
CA LEU A 113 -1.35 -14.30 14.20
C LEU A 113 -1.71 -13.94 15.65
N SER A 114 -2.26 -12.75 15.88
CA SER A 114 -3.14 -12.55 17.04
C SER A 114 -4.47 -13.23 16.72
N VAL A 115 -4.49 -14.55 16.83
CA VAL A 115 -5.70 -15.37 16.89
C VAL A 115 -6.15 -15.34 18.35
N LEU A 116 -7.42 -15.04 18.59
CA LEU A 116 -8.14 -15.17 19.86
C LEU A 116 -7.77 -14.16 20.96
N GLY A 117 -8.68 -13.20 21.19
CA GLY A 117 -8.78 -12.46 22.45
C GLY A 117 -8.67 -10.95 22.30
N GLY A 118 -9.81 -10.26 22.25
CA GLY A 118 -10.12 -8.92 22.78
C GLY A 118 -9.11 -7.76 22.71
N LYS A 119 -8.01 -7.87 21.97
CA LYS A 119 -6.98 -6.85 21.86
C LYS A 119 -7.27 -5.99 20.64
N VAL A 120 -7.40 -4.69 20.87
CA VAL A 120 -7.44 -3.65 19.83
C VAL A 120 -6.35 -3.95 18.78
N PRO A 121 -6.68 -3.99 17.48
CA PRO A 121 -5.71 -4.27 16.44
C PRO A 121 -4.50 -3.35 16.56
N LYS A 122 -3.29 -3.93 16.63
CA LYS A 122 -2.07 -3.12 16.63
C LYS A 122 -1.97 -2.36 15.31
N ILE A 123 -2.01 -1.03 15.38
CA ILE A 123 -1.88 -0.14 14.22
C ILE A 123 -0.50 -0.33 13.60
N LYS A 124 -0.49 -0.63 12.31
CA LYS A 124 0.74 -0.77 11.52
C LYS A 124 1.16 0.60 10.98
N SER A 125 2.45 0.88 11.05
CA SER A 125 3.05 2.04 10.37
C SER A 125 2.89 1.94 8.85
N ILE A 126 2.99 3.07 8.16
CA ILE A 126 2.97 3.10 6.68
C ILE A 126 3.99 2.14 6.05
N SER A 127 5.15 1.95 6.69
CA SER A 127 6.18 1.02 6.24
C SER A 127 5.74 -0.43 6.29
N GLN A 128 5.00 -0.81 7.33
CA GLN A 128 4.47 -2.16 7.49
C GLN A 128 3.30 -2.41 6.54
N ILE A 129 2.44 -1.41 6.33
CA ILE A 129 1.33 -1.46 5.35
C ILE A 129 1.88 -1.64 3.94
N MET A 130 2.81 -0.79 3.50
CA MET A 130 3.45 -0.91 2.19
C MET A 130 4.30 -2.18 2.06
N GLY A 131 4.92 -2.64 3.16
CA GLY A 131 5.61 -3.92 3.22
C GLY A 131 4.68 -5.10 2.94
N ALA A 132 3.50 -5.12 3.57
CA ALA A 132 2.48 -6.15 3.33
C ALA A 132 2.01 -6.13 1.87
N TYR A 133 1.66 -4.95 1.34
CA TYR A 133 1.24 -4.77 -0.05
C TYR A 133 2.28 -5.30 -1.06
N LYS A 134 3.54 -4.89 -0.92
CA LYS A 134 4.62 -5.30 -1.82
C LYS A 134 4.91 -6.80 -1.72
N THR A 135 4.77 -7.38 -0.53
CA THR A 135 5.01 -8.82 -0.30
C THR A 135 3.93 -9.67 -0.98
N ILE A 136 2.65 -9.38 -0.74
CA ILE A 136 1.56 -10.15 -1.34
C ILE A 136 1.53 -9.98 -2.86
N THR A 137 1.79 -8.76 -3.35
CA THR A 137 1.83 -8.48 -4.79
C THR A 137 2.99 -9.19 -5.47
N SER A 138 4.19 -9.17 -4.88
CA SER A 138 5.32 -9.95 -5.41
C SER A 138 5.01 -11.43 -5.48
N LYS A 139 4.41 -11.99 -4.42
CA LYS A 139 4.06 -13.41 -4.37
C LYS A 139 3.09 -13.78 -5.50
N GLN A 140 2.00 -13.03 -5.65
CA GLN A 140 0.98 -13.34 -6.64
C GLN A 140 1.46 -13.13 -8.08
N ILE A 141 2.24 -12.08 -8.36
CA ILE A 141 2.80 -11.85 -9.70
C ILE A 141 3.76 -12.97 -10.11
N ARG A 142 4.62 -13.41 -9.18
CA ARG A 142 5.54 -14.52 -9.44
C ARG A 142 4.81 -15.84 -9.70
N LEU A 143 3.74 -16.10 -8.94
CA LEU A 143 2.87 -17.26 -9.18
C LEU A 143 2.12 -17.16 -10.52
N ALA A 144 1.84 -15.95 -11.01
CA ALA A 144 1.23 -15.70 -12.31
C ALA A 144 2.24 -15.73 -13.48
N GLY A 145 3.50 -16.10 -13.24
CA GLY A 145 4.48 -16.41 -14.29
C GLY A 145 5.67 -15.44 -14.40
N LEU A 146 5.62 -14.26 -13.78
CA LEU A 146 6.75 -13.31 -13.77
C LEU A 146 7.65 -13.56 -12.55
N THR A 147 8.43 -14.64 -12.60
CA THR A 147 9.16 -15.21 -11.45
C THR A 147 10.26 -14.31 -10.88
N ASP A 148 10.85 -13.46 -11.72
CA ASP A 148 11.89 -12.50 -11.36
C ASP A 148 11.34 -11.13 -10.93
N PHE A 149 10.02 -10.96 -10.89
CA PHE A 149 9.39 -9.71 -10.47
C PHE A 149 9.94 -9.23 -9.14
N ALA A 150 10.34 -7.95 -9.12
CA ALA A 150 10.80 -7.28 -7.93
C ALA A 150 10.35 -5.82 -7.95
N TRP A 151 10.04 -5.30 -6.77
CA TRP A 151 9.94 -3.87 -6.56
C TRP A 151 11.33 -3.26 -6.37
N HIS A 152 11.44 -1.95 -6.59
CA HIS A 152 12.55 -1.17 -6.03
C HIS A 152 12.60 -1.34 -4.51
N ARG A 153 13.81 -1.41 -3.92
CA ARG A 153 14.03 -1.77 -2.50
C ARG A 153 13.28 -0.87 -1.51
N SER A 154 13.22 0.42 -1.80
CA SER A 154 12.49 1.42 -1.03
C SER A 154 11.27 1.90 -1.80
N PHE A 155 10.31 2.46 -1.08
CA PHE A 155 9.24 3.28 -1.62
C PHE A 155 9.48 4.75 -1.22
N HIS A 156 8.82 5.67 -1.92
CA HIS A 156 8.78 7.08 -1.53
C HIS A 156 7.54 7.33 -0.68
N ASP A 157 7.68 8.15 0.36
CA ASP A 157 6.59 8.58 1.23
C ASP A 157 6.71 10.06 1.55
N HIS A 158 5.58 10.75 1.65
CA HIS A 158 5.47 12.15 2.01
C HIS A 158 4.21 12.43 2.83
N ILE A 159 4.35 13.08 3.98
CA ILE A 159 3.22 13.45 4.84
C ILE A 159 2.54 14.70 4.27
N ILE A 160 1.25 14.60 4.00
CA ILE A 160 0.40 15.69 3.51
C ILE A 160 -0.18 16.44 4.72
N ARG A 161 0.06 17.75 4.78
CA ARG A 161 -0.26 18.59 5.96
C ARG A 161 -1.28 19.70 5.71
N SER A 162 -1.75 19.88 4.47
CA SER A 162 -2.74 20.90 4.11
C SER A 162 -3.74 20.36 3.10
N ALA A 163 -4.96 20.88 3.14
CA ALA A 163 -6.01 20.56 2.17
C ALA A 163 -5.59 20.91 0.73
N SER A 164 -4.87 22.02 0.53
CA SER A 164 -4.37 22.41 -0.79
C SER A 164 -3.35 21.43 -1.35
N SER A 165 -2.43 20.92 -0.51
CA SER A 165 -1.47 19.90 -0.95
C SER A 165 -2.15 18.56 -1.17
N PHE A 166 -3.15 18.22 -0.37
CA PHE A 166 -3.97 17.03 -0.57
C PHE A 166 -4.65 17.07 -1.94
N GLN A 167 -5.38 18.15 -2.25
CA GLN A 167 -6.10 18.27 -3.52
C GLN A 167 -5.13 18.18 -4.71
N ARG A 168 -4.02 18.92 -4.67
CA ARG A 168 -3.02 18.90 -5.75
C ARG A 168 -2.43 17.50 -5.99
N ILE A 169 -2.15 16.73 -4.93
CA ILE A 169 -1.62 15.37 -5.07
C ILE A 169 -2.71 14.41 -5.56
N LYS A 170 -3.94 14.58 -5.08
CA LYS A 170 -5.08 13.80 -5.54
C LYS A 170 -5.32 14.02 -7.04
N ASP A 171 -5.39 15.27 -7.47
CA ASP A 171 -5.52 15.64 -8.89
C ASP A 171 -4.35 15.09 -9.71
N TYR A 172 -3.12 15.14 -9.19
CA TYR A 172 -1.96 14.53 -9.84
C TYR A 172 -2.14 13.03 -10.07
N ILE A 173 -2.61 12.28 -9.06
CA ILE A 173 -2.83 10.83 -9.15
C ILE A 173 -3.94 10.50 -10.15
N GLU A 174 -5.07 11.21 -10.07
CA GLU A 174 -6.23 10.96 -10.92
C GLU A 174 -5.95 11.26 -12.40
N ASN A 175 -5.12 12.26 -12.68
CA ASN A 175 -4.73 12.63 -14.04
C ASN A 175 -3.40 11.99 -14.49
N ASN A 176 -2.82 11.08 -13.70
CA ASN A 176 -1.50 10.54 -13.98
C ASN A 176 -1.43 9.73 -15.29
N PRO A 177 -2.44 8.91 -15.66
CA PRO A 177 -2.48 8.27 -16.98
C PRO A 177 -2.36 9.27 -18.14
N ALA A 178 -3.13 10.35 -18.13
CA ALA A 178 -3.05 11.39 -19.16
C ALA A 178 -1.67 12.07 -19.22
N ARG A 179 -1.00 12.17 -18.07
CA ARG A 179 0.33 12.81 -17.94
C ARG A 179 1.49 11.83 -18.09
N TRP A 180 1.26 10.61 -18.54
CA TRP A 180 2.30 9.58 -18.63
C TRP A 180 3.51 9.99 -19.49
N GLN A 181 3.31 10.84 -20.51
CA GLN A 181 4.41 11.34 -21.34
C GLN A 181 5.39 12.25 -20.58
N GLU A 182 4.92 12.90 -19.51
CA GLU A 182 5.70 13.82 -18.66
C GLU A 182 6.20 13.14 -17.38
N ASP A 183 5.91 11.85 -17.18
CA ASP A 183 6.12 11.17 -15.92
C ASP A 183 7.62 10.95 -15.62
N THR A 184 8.06 11.36 -14.43
CA THR A 184 9.47 11.26 -14.02
C THR A 184 9.98 9.82 -13.85
N PHE A 185 9.08 8.84 -13.72
CA PHE A 185 9.38 7.42 -13.63
C PHE A 185 9.35 6.71 -14.97
N ARG A 186 8.93 7.38 -16.04
CA ARG A 186 9.06 6.86 -17.41
C ARG A 186 10.54 6.85 -17.80
N ARG A 187 11.07 5.67 -18.09
CA ARG A 187 12.46 5.44 -18.53
C ARG A 187 12.49 4.44 -19.66
#